data_AF-A0A2E9QRS8-F1
#
_entry.id   AF-A0A2E9QRS8-F1
#
_cell.length_a   1.000
_cell.length_b   1.000
_cell.length_c   1.000
_cell.angle_alpha   90.00
_cell.angle_beta   90.00
_cell.angle_gamma   90.00
#
_symmetry.space_group_name_H-M   'P 1'
#
loop_
_entity.id
_entity.type
_entity.pdbx_description
1 polymer ?
#
loop_
_entity_poly.entity_id
_entity_poly.type
_entity_poly.pdbx_seq_one_letter_code
_entity_poly.pdbx_strand_id
1 'polypeptide(L)'
;MSRAWFALICLMFCLSMAACYGPAPKIELSGSFKVEFAEQPTGGLGTPDKPRAVADNPETFYLKITALDAEGKVDTSYNGLVCMYVSKGLLVGGVFGYEVKNGVLERAQVRVRLAFGKTSLWVSEAKGMDKCKNATDPDDKLLPHVGRSGSAPHLYYDLLSISELQKATQSPYRSALFKQYAEIGRGKMVVTGVTSNGFYMTDLEAYNKSKESYHSLFVFTFSAPSLSFEEGAAPRLVQVGDLIDHVKGGVDEFSGQTQLTFPSFEPVWVDGVKDSDVVSLSESEMPKPIELTPDFIWSRASMEKFEAALVEVKDALPIPVLTEQEGWLQYRQWPLLIVRSNNEADKQKCIDFVRTELRVHPDPSKNNGGVFRACMDKCAQARQAADAKCPADEGEARTACIDKNRDEWFSCFYTGDNACRGRRNDGLFKRIEDMGCSHAIVMVISSATVPAYDPTSPEHLKNTFSLVRGNLQEVRATAFAAISEGHYPDEISNNGYVIIVRNPADLVVKQ
;
A
#
# COMPACT_ATOMS: atom_id res chain seq x y z
N MET A 1 44.08 36.36 40.81
CA MET A 1 44.55 35.05 40.31
C MET A 1 45.94 35.23 39.73
N SER A 2 46.92 34.46 40.19
CA SER A 2 48.33 34.61 39.80
C SER A 2 48.57 34.02 38.40
N ARG A 3 49.55 34.57 37.67
CA ARG A 3 49.99 34.06 36.35
C ARG A 3 50.33 32.56 36.36
N ALA A 4 50.69 32.00 37.52
CA ALA A 4 50.96 30.59 37.70
C ALA A 4 49.72 29.69 37.50
N TRP A 5 48.52 30.16 37.85
CA TRP A 5 47.29 29.38 37.71
C TRP A 5 46.87 29.23 36.24
N PHE A 6 47.06 30.27 35.44
CA PHE A 6 46.77 30.22 34.00
C PHE A 6 47.75 29.29 33.25
N ALA A 7 49.03 29.31 33.64
CA ALA A 7 50.03 28.40 33.07
C ALA A 7 49.73 26.93 33.37
N LEU A 8 49.24 26.63 34.59
CA LEU A 8 48.89 25.27 34.98
C LEU A 8 47.66 24.74 34.21
N ILE A 9 46.63 25.58 34.01
CA ILE A 9 45.44 25.21 33.22
C ILE A 9 45.82 24.99 31.75
N CYS A 10 46.63 25.87 31.15
CA CYS A 10 47.12 25.66 29.78
C CYS A 10 47.94 24.37 29.65
N LEU A 11 48.81 24.06 30.63
CA LEU A 11 49.61 22.85 30.60
C LEU A 11 48.75 21.58 30.70
N MET A 12 47.73 21.58 31.59
CA MET A 12 46.79 20.45 31.67
C MET A 12 45.96 20.30 30.39
N PHE A 13 45.52 21.41 29.77
CA PHE A 13 44.78 21.37 28.52
C PHE A 13 45.64 20.83 27.36
N CYS A 14 46.90 21.26 27.26
CA CYS A 14 47.86 20.73 26.29
C CYS A 14 48.17 19.24 26.51
N LEU A 15 48.31 18.80 27.77
CA LEU A 15 48.52 17.39 28.11
C LEU A 15 47.28 16.53 27.79
N SER A 16 46.06 17.06 27.99
CA SER A 16 44.83 16.36 27.59
C SER A 16 44.65 16.22 26.09
N MET A 17 45.14 17.18 25.29
CA MET A 17 45.14 17.05 23.82
C MET A 17 46.22 16.08 23.31
N ALA A 18 47.33 15.92 24.01
CA ALA A 18 48.38 14.97 23.63
C ALA A 18 48.01 13.50 23.96
N ALA A 19 47.13 13.26 24.93
CA ALA A 19 46.73 11.92 25.36
C ALA A 19 45.74 11.19 24.42
N CYS A 20 45.22 11.86 23.38
CA CYS A 20 44.33 11.25 22.39
C CYS A 20 45.01 10.81 21.08
N TYR A 21 46.35 10.82 21.01
CA TYR A 21 47.10 10.35 19.83
C TYR A 21 47.52 8.89 19.99
N GLY A 22 46.54 7.99 20.19
CA GLY A 22 46.78 6.59 19.83
C GLY A 22 46.98 6.54 18.31
N PRO A 23 48.00 5.85 17.76
CA PRO A 23 48.08 5.66 16.32
C PRO A 23 46.74 5.07 15.89
N ALA A 24 46.04 5.74 14.97
CA ALA A 24 44.81 5.20 14.42
C ALA A 24 45.09 3.75 14.04
N PRO A 25 44.24 2.77 14.44
CA PRO A 25 44.44 1.40 14.04
C PRO A 25 44.69 1.40 12.54
N LYS A 26 45.81 0.82 12.10
CA LYS A 26 46.10 0.72 10.66
C LYS A 26 44.90 0.04 10.04
N ILE A 27 44.13 0.79 9.25
CA ILE A 27 43.12 0.22 8.39
C ILE A 27 43.94 -0.51 7.33
N GLU A 28 44.17 -1.80 7.55
CA GLU A 28 44.66 -2.67 6.50
C GLU A 28 43.57 -2.67 5.44
N LEU A 29 43.80 -1.93 4.36
CA LEU A 29 42.95 -1.98 3.18
C LEU A 29 43.10 -3.39 2.64
N SER A 30 42.15 -4.25 3.01
CA SER A 30 42.16 -5.65 2.70
C SER A 30 41.82 -5.87 1.23
N GLY A 31 42.60 -5.35 0.28
CA GLY A 31 42.35 -5.55 -1.16
C GLY A 31 40.97 -5.10 -1.67
N SER A 32 40.62 -5.49 -2.89
CA SER A 32 39.29 -5.26 -3.48
C SER A 32 38.89 -6.39 -4.42
N PHE A 33 37.69 -6.34 -5.01
CA PHE A 33 37.34 -7.19 -6.14
C PHE A 33 37.24 -6.35 -7.42
N LYS A 34 37.87 -6.83 -8.49
CA LYS A 34 37.52 -6.44 -9.85
C LYS A 34 36.39 -7.35 -10.32
N VAL A 35 35.26 -6.76 -10.71
CA VAL A 35 34.10 -7.50 -11.22
C VAL A 35 33.85 -7.07 -12.65
N GLU A 36 33.81 -8.04 -13.55
CA GLU A 36 33.62 -7.82 -14.98
C GLU A 36 32.53 -8.75 -15.48
N PHE A 37 31.88 -8.41 -16.59
CA PHE A 37 31.03 -9.37 -17.29
C PHE A 37 31.94 -10.37 -18.02
N ALA A 38 31.81 -11.66 -17.70
CA ALA A 38 32.54 -12.74 -18.37
C ALA A 38 32.13 -12.89 -19.84
N GLU A 39 30.89 -12.49 -20.16
CA GLU A 39 30.33 -12.44 -21.51
C GLU A 39 29.61 -11.11 -21.70
N GLN A 40 29.58 -10.60 -22.93
CA GLN A 40 28.86 -9.34 -23.17
C GLN A 40 27.36 -9.54 -22.90
N PRO A 41 26.72 -8.72 -22.05
CA PRO A 41 25.29 -8.88 -21.79
C PRO A 41 24.44 -8.77 -23.06
N THR A 42 23.43 -9.62 -23.19
CA THR A 42 22.51 -9.59 -24.34
C THR A 42 21.84 -8.22 -24.45
N GLY A 43 22.03 -7.53 -25.57
CA GLY A 43 21.52 -6.15 -25.74
C GLY A 43 22.45 -5.06 -25.16
N GLY A 44 23.64 -5.41 -24.70
CA GLY A 44 24.64 -4.49 -24.16
C GLY A 44 24.33 -4.01 -22.74
N LEU A 45 25.09 -3.02 -22.27
CA LEU A 45 24.92 -2.43 -20.94
C LEU A 45 23.79 -1.38 -20.88
N GLY A 46 23.30 -0.91 -22.02
CA GLY A 46 22.48 0.30 -22.11
C GLY A 46 23.31 1.57 -21.85
N THR A 47 22.66 2.72 -22.02
CA THR A 47 23.20 4.05 -21.70
C THR A 47 22.09 4.92 -21.10
N PRO A 48 22.40 6.06 -20.46
CA PRO A 48 21.36 6.99 -20.01
C PRO A 48 20.37 7.42 -21.11
N ASP A 49 20.86 7.67 -22.33
CA ASP A 49 20.01 8.14 -23.46
C ASP A 49 19.31 6.99 -24.20
N LYS A 50 19.82 5.76 -24.04
CA LYS A 50 19.27 4.54 -24.62
C LYS A 50 19.33 3.43 -23.59
N PRO A 51 18.49 3.49 -22.55
CA PRO A 51 18.42 2.46 -21.54
C PRO A 51 17.82 1.17 -22.10
N ARG A 52 17.98 0.09 -21.32
CA ARG A 52 17.36 -1.20 -21.58
C ARG A 52 15.95 -1.20 -21.00
N ALA A 53 15.02 -1.87 -21.67
CA ALA A 53 13.68 -2.05 -21.12
C ALA A 53 13.74 -2.84 -19.80
N VAL A 54 12.91 -2.46 -18.83
CA VAL A 54 12.67 -3.27 -17.64
C VAL A 54 12.04 -4.60 -18.07
N ALA A 55 12.63 -5.72 -17.64
CA ALA A 55 12.16 -7.05 -17.99
C ALA A 55 11.45 -7.74 -16.82
N ASP A 56 10.22 -8.20 -17.07
CA ASP A 56 9.47 -9.09 -16.16
C ASP A 56 10.20 -10.44 -16.01
N ASN A 57 10.71 -10.96 -17.13
CA ASN A 57 11.45 -12.22 -17.15
C ASN A 57 12.89 -12.02 -16.65
N PRO A 58 13.42 -12.94 -15.84
CA PRO A 58 14.78 -12.82 -15.34
C PRO A 58 15.82 -12.87 -16.47
N GLU A 59 16.65 -11.84 -16.54
CA GLU A 59 17.84 -11.80 -17.38
C GLU A 59 18.99 -12.53 -16.69
N THR A 60 19.83 -13.21 -17.47
CA THR A 60 21.00 -13.92 -16.96
C THR A 60 22.28 -13.19 -17.35
N PHE A 61 23.16 -12.98 -16.37
CA PHE A 61 24.48 -12.39 -16.53
C PHE A 61 25.53 -13.39 -16.06
N TYR A 62 26.72 -13.31 -16.66
CA TYR A 62 27.88 -14.07 -16.22
C TYR A 62 28.97 -13.08 -15.78
N LEU A 63 29.46 -13.22 -14.55
CA LEU A 63 30.46 -12.35 -13.96
C LEU A 63 31.78 -13.08 -13.79
N LYS A 64 32.88 -12.39 -14.10
CA LYS A 64 34.24 -12.74 -13.69
C LYS A 64 34.59 -11.91 -12.47
N ILE A 65 35.11 -12.57 -11.43
CA ILE A 65 35.50 -11.92 -10.17
C ILE A 65 36.98 -12.18 -9.94
N THR A 66 37.74 -11.12 -9.72
CA THR A 66 39.17 -11.19 -9.44
C THR A 66 39.48 -10.44 -8.15
N ALA A 67 39.99 -11.15 -7.14
CA ALA A 67 40.52 -10.55 -5.93
C ALA A 67 41.80 -9.78 -6.25
N LEU A 68 41.87 -8.54 -5.80
CA LEU A 68 43.03 -7.68 -5.96
C LEU A 68 43.70 -7.43 -4.60
N ASP A 69 45.03 -7.41 -4.57
CA ASP A 69 45.83 -6.98 -3.43
C ASP A 69 45.85 -5.43 -3.30
N ALA A 70 46.63 -4.92 -2.35
CA ALA A 70 46.74 -3.48 -2.09
C ALA A 70 47.40 -2.72 -3.27
N GLU A 71 48.16 -3.42 -4.10
CA GLU A 71 48.83 -2.90 -5.29
C GLU A 71 47.97 -3.02 -6.56
N GLY A 72 46.76 -3.57 -6.46
CA GLY A 72 45.86 -3.78 -7.59
C GLY A 72 46.22 -4.95 -8.49
N LYS A 73 47.10 -5.86 -8.05
CA LYS A 73 47.42 -7.11 -8.74
C LYS A 73 46.54 -8.24 -8.24
N VAL A 74 46.46 -9.33 -9.00
CA VAL A 74 45.67 -10.50 -8.61
C VAL A 74 46.21 -11.09 -7.30
N ASP A 75 45.37 -11.09 -6.27
CA ASP A 75 45.69 -11.74 -4.99
C ASP A 75 45.42 -13.24 -5.08
N THR A 76 46.41 -13.98 -5.56
CA THR A 76 46.32 -15.44 -5.70
C THR A 76 46.24 -16.16 -4.34
N SER A 77 46.49 -15.49 -3.22
CA SER A 77 46.34 -16.08 -1.89
C SER A 77 44.88 -16.14 -1.43
N TYR A 78 44.01 -15.33 -2.04
CA TYR A 78 42.60 -15.28 -1.68
C TYR A 78 41.85 -16.54 -2.11
N ASN A 79 41.29 -17.23 -1.11
CA ASN A 79 40.36 -18.32 -1.30
C ASN A 79 39.19 -18.09 -0.34
N GLY A 80 37.99 -17.86 -0.87
CA GLY A 80 36.88 -17.42 -0.04
C GLY A 80 35.57 -17.33 -0.77
N LEU A 81 34.50 -17.14 0.00
CA LEU A 81 33.15 -16.98 -0.52
C LEU A 81 32.87 -15.48 -0.76
N VAL A 82 32.19 -15.19 -1.86
CA VAL A 82 31.65 -13.85 -2.16
C VAL A 82 30.14 -13.91 -2.32
N CYS A 83 29.40 -12.97 -1.73
CA CYS A 83 27.96 -12.83 -1.92
C CYS A 83 27.68 -11.84 -3.05
N MET A 84 26.66 -12.14 -3.87
CA MET A 84 26.21 -11.27 -4.96
C MET A 84 25.06 -10.37 -4.51
N TYR A 85 25.06 -9.13 -4.99
CA TYR A 85 24.03 -8.14 -4.72
C TYR A 85 23.69 -7.35 -5.99
N VAL A 86 22.51 -6.73 -5.98
CA VAL A 86 22.05 -5.79 -7.02
C VAL A 86 21.62 -4.49 -6.35
N SER A 87 21.99 -3.34 -6.93
CA SER A 87 21.63 -2.04 -6.35
C SER A 87 20.16 -1.65 -6.60
N LYS A 88 19.61 -2.02 -7.76
CA LYS A 88 18.23 -1.73 -8.18
C LYS A 88 17.67 -2.91 -8.97
N GLY A 89 16.58 -3.48 -8.47
CA GLY A 89 15.95 -4.70 -9.01
C GLY A 89 16.10 -5.89 -8.07
N LEU A 90 15.84 -7.09 -8.58
CA LEU A 90 15.72 -8.30 -7.77
C LEU A 90 16.64 -9.41 -8.29
N LEU A 91 17.41 -10.00 -7.38
CA LEU A 91 18.10 -11.27 -7.63
C LEU A 91 17.10 -12.43 -7.57
N VAL A 92 17.05 -13.22 -8.63
CA VAL A 92 16.19 -14.41 -8.67
C VAL A 92 16.85 -15.56 -7.92
N GLY A 93 16.13 -16.08 -6.91
CA GLY A 93 16.69 -16.98 -5.91
C GLY A 93 17.25 -16.26 -4.68
N GLY A 94 17.27 -14.92 -4.72
CA GLY A 94 17.78 -14.03 -3.67
C GLY A 94 19.31 -13.90 -3.67
N VAL A 95 19.92 -13.70 -2.51
CA VAL A 95 21.39 -13.57 -2.37
C VAL A 95 22.01 -14.96 -2.36
N PHE A 96 23.05 -15.18 -3.14
CA PHE A 96 23.79 -16.44 -3.18
C PHE A 96 25.30 -16.18 -3.23
N GLY A 97 26.05 -17.19 -2.79
CA GLY A 97 27.50 -17.14 -2.68
C GLY A 97 28.22 -17.91 -3.78
N TYR A 98 29.39 -17.41 -4.19
CA TYR A 98 30.34 -18.15 -5.03
C TYR A 98 31.69 -18.28 -4.37
N GLU A 99 32.35 -19.41 -4.59
CA GLU A 99 33.71 -19.64 -4.12
C GLU A 99 34.71 -19.09 -5.15
N VAL A 100 35.57 -18.16 -4.71
CA VAL A 100 36.72 -17.66 -5.46
C VAL A 100 37.93 -18.49 -5.06
N LYS A 101 38.66 -19.03 -6.04
CA LYS A 101 39.85 -19.87 -5.81
C LYS A 101 41.08 -19.22 -6.44
N ASN A 102 42.17 -19.19 -5.70
CA ASN A 102 43.42 -18.57 -6.12
C ASN A 102 43.21 -17.15 -6.67
N GLY A 103 42.35 -16.37 -6.00
CA GLY A 103 42.02 -15.00 -6.37
C GLY A 103 41.09 -14.83 -7.56
N VAL A 104 40.62 -15.90 -8.23
CA VAL A 104 39.81 -15.77 -9.44
C VAL A 104 38.60 -16.70 -9.43
N LEU A 105 37.47 -16.16 -9.89
CA LEU A 105 36.30 -16.91 -10.33
C LEU A 105 35.97 -16.49 -11.75
N GLU A 106 36.16 -17.38 -12.72
CA GLU A 106 36.00 -17.06 -14.13
C GLU A 106 34.55 -16.85 -14.55
N ARG A 107 33.60 -17.52 -13.88
CA ARG A 107 32.18 -17.47 -14.26
C ARG A 107 31.25 -17.70 -13.07
N ALA A 108 30.58 -16.63 -12.64
CA ALA A 108 29.44 -16.64 -11.72
C ALA A 108 28.15 -16.30 -12.48
N GLN A 109 27.09 -17.08 -12.32
CA GLN A 109 25.82 -16.85 -13.02
C GLN A 109 24.82 -16.07 -12.15
N VAL A 110 24.46 -14.86 -12.54
CA VAL A 110 23.49 -14.05 -11.81
C VAL A 110 22.22 -13.88 -12.62
N ARG A 111 21.05 -14.05 -11.98
CA ARG A 111 19.76 -13.80 -12.61
C ARG A 111 19.09 -12.59 -11.96
N VAL A 112 18.74 -11.59 -12.75
CA VAL A 112 18.13 -10.34 -12.29
C VAL A 112 16.79 -10.13 -12.98
N ARG A 113 15.78 -9.70 -12.25
CA ARG A 113 14.48 -9.27 -12.80
C ARG A 113 14.12 -7.88 -12.26
N LEU A 114 13.26 -7.16 -12.98
CA LEU A 114 12.80 -5.83 -12.60
C LEU A 114 13.97 -4.88 -12.25
N ALA A 115 15.08 -4.97 -12.99
CA ALA A 115 16.16 -4.00 -12.88
C ALA A 115 15.71 -2.68 -13.52
N PHE A 116 16.00 -1.55 -12.86
CA PHE A 116 15.55 -0.24 -13.29
C PHE A 116 16.59 0.84 -13.03
N GLY A 117 16.59 1.89 -13.86
CA GLY A 117 17.55 2.98 -13.79
C GLY A 117 19.01 2.52 -13.87
N LYS A 118 19.91 3.24 -13.19
CA LYS A 118 21.33 2.88 -13.09
C LYS A 118 21.53 1.73 -12.09
N THR A 119 21.71 0.52 -12.60
CA THR A 119 21.83 -0.72 -11.83
C THR A 119 23.27 -1.22 -11.84
N SER A 120 23.76 -1.66 -10.69
CA SER A 120 25.04 -2.36 -10.56
C SER A 120 24.86 -3.72 -9.92
N LEU A 121 25.54 -4.71 -10.48
CA LEU A 121 25.84 -5.95 -9.80
C LEU A 121 27.12 -5.75 -9.00
N TRP A 122 27.11 -6.11 -7.73
CA TRP A 122 28.28 -5.98 -6.88
C TRP A 122 28.45 -7.17 -5.97
N VAL A 123 29.67 -7.36 -5.50
CA VAL A 123 30.09 -8.54 -4.76
C VAL A 123 30.76 -8.08 -3.47
N SER A 124 30.49 -8.80 -2.40
CA SER A 124 31.15 -8.59 -1.11
C SER A 124 31.73 -9.90 -0.61
N GLU A 125 32.88 -9.83 0.03
CA GLU A 125 33.46 -10.94 0.77
C GLU A 125 32.51 -11.40 1.88
N ALA A 126 32.41 -12.73 2.05
CA ALA A 126 31.58 -13.37 3.05
C ALA A 126 32.46 -14.17 4.03
N LYS A 127 32.23 -14.01 5.34
CA LYS A 127 32.92 -14.78 6.38
C LYS A 127 32.16 -16.06 6.74
N GLY A 128 32.09 -17.04 5.84
CA GLY A 128 31.44 -18.35 6.06
C GLY A 128 30.20 -18.59 5.17
N MET A 129 29.87 -19.87 4.91
CA MET A 129 28.83 -20.25 3.93
C MET A 129 27.40 -19.91 4.33
N ASP A 130 27.09 -19.89 5.63
CA ASP A 130 25.75 -19.53 6.13
C ASP A 130 25.43 -18.03 6.01
N LYS A 131 26.31 -17.23 5.40
CA LYS A 131 26.26 -15.76 5.45
C LYS A 131 25.88 -15.07 4.16
N CYS A 132 25.75 -15.80 3.05
CA CYS A 132 25.03 -15.30 1.87
C CYS A 132 23.55 -15.67 1.96
N LYS A 133 22.96 -15.63 3.16
CA LYS A 133 21.52 -15.90 3.31
C LYS A 133 20.71 -14.81 2.60
N ASN A 134 19.52 -15.22 2.16
CA ASN A 134 18.66 -14.41 1.33
C ASN A 134 18.28 -13.10 2.03
N ALA A 135 18.78 -11.97 1.53
CA ALA A 135 18.36 -10.62 1.93
C ALA A 135 16.87 -10.33 1.67
N THR A 136 16.10 -11.29 1.17
CA THR A 136 14.63 -11.21 1.14
C THR A 136 14.00 -11.49 2.49
N ASP A 137 14.74 -12.05 3.45
CA ASP A 137 14.29 -12.16 4.83
C ASP A 137 14.46 -10.80 5.52
N PRO A 138 13.37 -10.08 5.81
CA PRO A 138 13.42 -8.77 6.46
C PRO A 138 13.95 -8.84 7.90
N ASP A 139 14.02 -10.03 8.50
CA ASP A 139 14.61 -10.26 9.81
C ASP A 139 16.11 -10.62 9.73
N ASP A 140 16.68 -10.70 8.52
CA ASP A 140 18.10 -10.95 8.34
C ASP A 140 18.94 -9.73 8.74
N LYS A 141 19.41 -9.76 9.99
CA LYS A 141 20.32 -8.75 10.57
C LYS A 141 21.76 -8.87 10.05
N LEU A 142 22.04 -9.74 9.06
CA LEU A 142 23.35 -9.83 8.44
C LEU A 142 23.62 -8.56 7.63
N LEU A 143 24.19 -7.56 8.31
CA LEU A 143 24.81 -6.42 7.66
C LEU A 143 25.86 -6.94 6.65
N PRO A 144 25.95 -6.35 5.45
CA PRO A 144 27.00 -6.72 4.51
C PRO A 144 28.35 -6.60 5.23
N HIS A 145 29.12 -7.68 5.19
CA HIS A 145 30.40 -7.71 5.87
C HIS A 145 31.33 -6.65 5.27
N VAL A 146 31.94 -5.85 6.15
CA VAL A 146 32.98 -4.88 5.79
C VAL A 146 34.24 -5.68 5.44
N GLY A 147 34.43 -5.99 4.17
CA GLY A 147 35.57 -6.73 3.61
C GLY A 147 35.83 -6.30 2.17
N ARG A 148 36.47 -7.17 1.37
CA ARG A 148 36.65 -6.89 -0.06
C ARG A 148 35.29 -6.68 -0.73
N SER A 149 35.20 -5.66 -1.56
CA SER A 149 34.03 -5.43 -2.39
C SER A 149 34.45 -4.99 -3.80
N GLY A 150 33.53 -5.14 -4.74
CA GLY A 150 33.71 -4.75 -6.12
C GLY A 150 32.40 -4.71 -6.86
N SER A 151 32.31 -3.91 -7.92
CA SER A 151 31.10 -3.78 -8.71
C SER A 151 31.40 -3.92 -10.19
N ALA A 152 30.50 -4.61 -10.90
CA ALA A 152 30.52 -4.68 -12.35
C ALA A 152 30.22 -3.30 -12.97
N PRO A 153 30.57 -3.07 -14.25
CA PRO A 153 30.09 -1.91 -14.99
C PRO A 153 28.56 -1.78 -14.89
N HIS A 154 28.08 -0.54 -14.83
CA HIS A 154 26.66 -0.28 -14.69
C HIS A 154 25.85 -0.78 -15.89
N LEU A 155 24.68 -1.33 -15.59
CA LEU A 155 23.59 -1.54 -16.52
C LEU A 155 22.66 -0.32 -16.41
N TYR A 156 22.18 0.18 -17.54
CA TYR A 156 21.22 1.27 -17.59
C TYR A 156 19.89 0.71 -18.10
N TYR A 157 18.88 0.80 -17.25
CA TYR A 157 17.51 0.39 -17.51
C TYR A 157 16.58 1.60 -17.48
N ASP A 158 15.42 1.48 -18.11
CA ASP A 158 14.32 2.41 -17.93
C ASP A 158 13.95 2.49 -16.44
N LEU A 159 13.37 3.60 -16.02
CA LEU A 159 12.69 3.65 -14.72
C LEU A 159 11.42 2.79 -14.77
N LEU A 160 10.95 2.37 -13.59
CA LEU A 160 9.74 1.58 -13.50
C LEU A 160 8.52 2.39 -13.97
N SER A 161 7.52 1.72 -14.51
CA SER A 161 6.14 2.24 -14.46
C SER A 161 5.42 1.78 -13.21
N ILE A 162 4.30 2.44 -12.87
CA ILE A 162 3.41 2.01 -11.78
C ILE A 162 3.01 0.54 -11.96
N SER A 163 2.68 0.14 -13.20
CA SER A 163 2.29 -1.24 -13.49
C SER A 163 3.37 -2.26 -13.15
N GLU A 164 4.64 -1.98 -13.42
CA GLU A 164 5.73 -2.91 -13.12
C GLU A 164 5.97 -3.04 -11.62
N LEU A 165 5.73 -1.95 -10.88
CA LEU A 165 5.84 -1.94 -9.43
C LEU A 165 4.72 -2.77 -8.78
N GLN A 166 3.46 -2.54 -9.17
CA GLN A 166 2.31 -3.20 -8.54
C GLN A 166 2.08 -4.64 -9.01
N LYS A 167 2.45 -4.97 -10.26
CA LYS A 167 2.15 -6.29 -10.82
C LYS A 167 2.77 -7.41 -9.99
N ALA A 168 1.88 -8.16 -9.34
CA ALA A 168 2.16 -9.39 -8.64
C ALA A 168 2.88 -10.40 -9.54
N THR A 169 3.99 -10.99 -9.07
CA THR A 169 4.71 -12.05 -9.80
C THR A 169 4.76 -13.39 -9.06
N GLN A 170 4.64 -13.39 -7.73
CA GLN A 170 4.76 -14.59 -6.89
C GLN A 170 3.63 -14.72 -5.86
N SER A 171 3.06 -13.59 -5.42
CA SER A 171 1.85 -13.54 -4.62
C SER A 171 0.89 -12.60 -5.36
N PRO A 172 -0.38 -12.97 -5.55
CA PRO A 172 -1.36 -12.11 -6.24
C PRO A 172 -1.66 -10.80 -5.51
N TYR A 173 -1.10 -10.58 -4.32
CA TYR A 173 -1.49 -9.52 -3.39
C TYR A 173 -0.31 -8.68 -2.86
N ARG A 174 0.85 -8.79 -3.51
CA ARG A 174 2.05 -8.05 -3.13
C ARG A 174 2.86 -7.68 -4.36
N SER A 175 3.33 -6.45 -4.37
CA SER A 175 4.39 -5.99 -5.26
C SER A 175 5.56 -6.96 -5.24
N ALA A 176 6.12 -7.23 -6.42
CA ALA A 176 7.35 -7.99 -6.55
C ALA A 176 8.54 -7.32 -5.82
N LEU A 177 8.44 -6.01 -5.58
CA LEU A 177 9.44 -5.16 -4.94
C LEU A 177 9.09 -4.86 -3.47
N PHE A 178 8.18 -5.58 -2.83
CA PHE A 178 7.87 -5.38 -1.40
C PHE A 178 9.13 -5.34 -0.52
N LYS A 179 9.21 -4.31 0.33
CA LYS A 179 10.36 -3.97 1.18
C LYS A 179 11.65 -3.63 0.43
N GLN A 180 11.58 -3.32 -0.86
CA GLN A 180 12.70 -2.85 -1.66
C GLN A 180 12.57 -1.36 -1.96
N TYR A 181 13.69 -0.76 -2.35
CA TYR A 181 13.66 0.57 -2.96
C TYR A 181 13.12 0.47 -4.39
N ALA A 182 12.31 1.43 -4.80
CA ALA A 182 11.82 1.58 -6.16
C ALA A 182 11.90 3.03 -6.63
N GLU A 183 11.97 3.20 -7.96
CA GLU A 183 11.97 4.50 -8.62
C GLU A 183 11.14 4.40 -9.90
N ILE A 184 10.06 5.18 -9.92
CA ILE A 184 9.09 5.26 -10.99
C ILE A 184 9.31 6.59 -11.70
N GLY A 185 9.41 6.55 -13.03
CA GLY A 185 9.51 7.76 -13.85
C GLY A 185 9.12 7.51 -15.30
N ARG A 186 8.40 6.42 -15.55
CA ARG A 186 7.90 6.07 -16.89
C ARG A 186 6.39 6.28 -16.92
N GLY A 187 5.91 6.94 -17.97
CA GLY A 187 4.51 7.30 -18.17
C GLY A 187 4.22 8.75 -17.77
N LYS A 188 2.96 9.16 -17.90
CA LYS A 188 2.49 10.50 -17.53
C LYS A 188 1.68 10.43 -16.25
N MET A 189 2.33 10.67 -15.11
CA MET A 189 1.71 10.50 -13.79
C MET A 189 1.02 11.80 -13.35
N VAL A 190 -0.28 11.70 -13.04
CA VAL A 190 -1.08 12.82 -12.53
C VAL A 190 -1.62 12.53 -11.15
N VAL A 191 -1.61 13.51 -10.27
CA VAL A 191 -2.20 13.41 -8.92
C VAL A 191 -3.73 13.39 -9.02
N THR A 192 -4.37 12.32 -8.53
CA THR A 192 -5.83 12.14 -8.59
C THR A 192 -6.56 12.39 -7.27
N GLY A 193 -5.82 12.37 -6.16
CA GLY A 193 -6.31 12.64 -4.81
C GLY A 193 -5.18 13.04 -3.88
N VAL A 194 -5.46 13.86 -2.86
CA VAL A 194 -4.48 14.31 -1.87
C VAL A 194 -5.06 14.11 -0.47
N THR A 195 -4.26 13.61 0.45
CA THR A 195 -4.62 13.41 1.86
C THR A 195 -3.65 14.17 2.76
N SER A 196 -3.90 14.17 4.08
CA SER A 196 -3.00 14.80 5.05
C SER A 196 -1.68 14.06 5.26
N ASN A 197 -1.50 12.88 4.65
CA ASN A 197 -0.34 12.00 4.85
C ASN A 197 0.26 11.48 3.54
N GLY A 198 -0.24 11.93 2.39
CA GLY A 198 0.18 11.42 1.09
C GLY A 198 -0.69 11.91 -0.06
N PHE A 199 -0.52 11.29 -1.22
CA PHE A 199 -1.33 11.55 -2.41
C PHE A 199 -1.44 10.31 -3.29
N TYR A 200 -2.53 10.27 -4.06
CA TYR A 200 -2.80 9.27 -5.08
C TYR A 200 -2.35 9.81 -6.42
N MET A 201 -1.73 8.96 -7.24
CA MET A 201 -1.37 9.31 -8.61
C MET A 201 -1.77 8.21 -9.58
N THR A 202 -2.01 8.58 -10.83
CA THR A 202 -2.37 7.67 -11.92
C THR A 202 -1.48 7.93 -13.13
N ASP A 203 -0.91 6.86 -13.70
CA ASP A 203 -0.24 6.89 -15.00
C ASP A 203 -1.28 6.90 -16.12
N LEU A 204 -1.41 8.03 -16.80
CA LEU A 204 -2.39 8.24 -17.86
C LEU A 204 -2.12 7.39 -19.10
N GLU A 205 -0.88 7.04 -19.39
CA GLU A 205 -0.57 6.21 -20.56
C GLU A 205 -1.04 4.78 -20.32
N ALA A 206 -0.75 4.23 -19.13
CA ALA A 206 -1.24 2.92 -18.72
C ALA A 206 -2.79 2.90 -18.64
N TYR A 207 -3.39 3.91 -18.00
CA TYR A 207 -4.85 4.04 -17.88
C TYR A 207 -5.55 4.09 -19.25
N ASN A 208 -5.05 4.89 -20.18
CA ASN A 208 -5.65 5.03 -21.52
C ASN A 208 -5.46 3.77 -22.37
N LYS A 209 -4.36 3.03 -22.16
CA LYS A 209 -4.13 1.75 -22.83
C LYS A 209 -5.08 0.66 -22.32
N SER A 210 -5.26 0.57 -21.01
CA SER A 210 -6.20 -0.36 -20.38
C SER A 210 -6.62 0.16 -19.01
N LYS A 211 -7.92 0.42 -18.85
CA LYS A 211 -8.49 0.78 -17.55
C LYS A 211 -8.36 -0.36 -16.54
N GLU A 212 -8.34 -1.61 -16.99
CA GLU A 212 -8.19 -2.79 -16.15
C GLU A 212 -6.72 -3.21 -15.99
N SER A 213 -5.85 -2.22 -15.77
CA SER A 213 -4.41 -2.44 -15.54
C SER A 213 -3.97 -1.77 -14.25
N TYR A 214 -2.79 -2.16 -13.77
CA TYR A 214 -2.12 -1.50 -12.65
C TYR A 214 -1.62 -0.14 -13.10
N HIS A 215 -2.35 0.93 -12.77
CA HIS A 215 -2.03 2.26 -13.28
C HIS A 215 -2.11 3.35 -12.22
N SER A 216 -2.34 3.02 -10.95
CA SER A 216 -2.43 4.03 -9.88
C SER A 216 -1.64 3.61 -8.66
N LEU A 217 -1.10 4.57 -7.92
CA LEU A 217 -0.27 4.29 -6.74
C LEU A 217 -0.54 5.33 -5.67
N PHE A 218 -0.44 4.92 -4.41
CA PHE A 218 -0.41 5.84 -3.28
C PHE A 218 1.02 6.14 -2.83
N VAL A 219 1.32 7.41 -2.62
CA VAL A 219 2.62 7.91 -2.16
C VAL A 219 2.45 8.47 -0.76
N PHE A 220 3.03 7.79 0.24
CA PHE A 220 2.86 8.10 1.66
C PHE A 220 4.00 8.96 2.22
N THR A 221 3.72 10.23 2.48
CA THR A 221 4.69 11.27 2.89
C THR A 221 4.75 11.53 4.40
N PHE A 222 4.01 10.76 5.23
CA PHE A 222 3.86 10.95 6.69
C PHE A 222 3.35 12.34 7.14
N SER A 223 3.05 13.22 6.19
CA SER A 223 2.69 14.62 6.37
C SER A 223 1.96 15.11 5.12
N ALA A 224 1.39 16.33 5.16
CA ALA A 224 0.78 16.92 3.97
C ALA A 224 1.84 17.02 2.87
N PRO A 225 1.63 16.40 1.69
CA PRO A 225 2.65 16.36 0.66
C PRO A 225 2.93 17.77 0.17
N SER A 226 4.19 18.17 0.28
CA SER A 226 4.65 19.49 -0.15
C SER A 226 5.81 19.34 -1.12
N LEU A 227 5.83 20.24 -2.08
CA LEU A 227 6.98 20.49 -2.93
C LEU A 227 7.89 21.41 -2.14
N SER A 228 9.12 20.96 -1.88
CA SER A 228 10.09 21.80 -1.18
C SER A 228 10.43 22.98 -2.08
N PHE A 229 10.15 24.19 -1.61
CA PHE A 229 10.74 25.40 -2.16
C PHE A 229 11.93 25.81 -1.29
N GLU A 230 12.76 26.69 -1.83
CA GLU A 230 13.95 27.23 -1.19
C GLU A 230 13.74 27.59 0.28
N GLU A 231 14.81 27.47 1.07
CA GLU A 231 14.80 27.82 2.49
C GLU A 231 14.25 29.24 2.70
N GLY A 232 13.07 29.34 3.33
CA GLY A 232 12.38 30.61 3.59
C GLY A 232 11.13 30.88 2.75
N ALA A 233 10.84 30.07 1.73
CA ALA A 233 9.57 30.13 1.00
C ALA A 233 8.48 29.29 1.69
N ALA A 234 7.21 29.71 1.57
CA ALA A 234 6.10 28.90 2.02
C ALA A 234 6.01 27.64 1.14
N PRO A 235 5.93 26.42 1.74
CA PRO A 235 5.87 25.20 0.95
C PRO A 235 4.58 25.18 0.13
N ARG A 236 4.70 24.93 -1.17
CA ARG A 236 3.54 24.65 -2.02
C ARG A 236 3.10 23.23 -1.74
N LEU A 237 1.83 23.03 -1.41
CA LEU A 237 1.24 21.71 -1.28
C LEU A 237 1.02 21.09 -2.66
N VAL A 238 1.19 19.77 -2.75
CA VAL A 238 0.77 18.99 -3.92
C VAL A 238 -0.74 19.09 -4.08
N GLN A 239 -1.22 19.28 -5.31
CA GLN A 239 -2.64 19.42 -5.62
C GLN A 239 -3.12 18.36 -6.61
N VAL A 240 -4.43 18.09 -6.60
CA VAL A 240 -5.06 17.25 -7.64
C VAL A 240 -4.87 17.91 -9.00
N GLY A 241 -4.45 17.13 -9.99
CA GLY A 241 -4.12 17.60 -11.33
C GLY A 241 -2.63 17.86 -11.56
N ASP A 242 -1.82 18.02 -10.51
CA ASP A 242 -0.37 18.21 -10.66
C ASP A 242 0.26 16.98 -11.35
N LEU A 243 1.18 17.23 -12.29
CA LEU A 243 1.97 16.18 -12.92
C LEU A 243 3.24 15.90 -12.12
N ILE A 244 3.53 14.61 -11.96
CA ILE A 244 4.74 14.10 -11.31
C ILE A 244 5.63 13.49 -12.40
N ASP A 245 6.88 13.93 -12.45
CA ASP A 245 7.87 13.42 -13.41
C ASP A 245 8.39 12.06 -12.94
N HIS A 246 8.86 12.00 -11.68
CA HIS A 246 9.31 10.76 -11.07
C HIS A 246 9.10 10.76 -9.55
N VAL A 247 8.99 9.55 -8.99
CA VAL A 247 8.90 9.31 -7.55
C VAL A 247 9.73 8.09 -7.17
N LYS A 248 10.37 8.17 -6.01
CA LYS A 248 11.19 7.10 -5.44
C LYS A 248 10.92 6.93 -3.96
N GLY A 249 11.11 5.73 -3.45
CA GLY A 249 10.90 5.42 -2.03
C GLY A 249 11.02 3.93 -1.75
N GLY A 250 10.77 3.55 -0.49
CA GLY A 250 10.62 2.15 -0.10
C GLY A 250 9.22 1.64 -0.45
N VAL A 251 9.13 0.50 -1.11
CA VAL A 251 7.85 -0.16 -1.40
C VAL A 251 7.37 -0.87 -0.15
N ASP A 252 6.14 -0.57 0.27
CA ASP A 252 5.49 -1.21 1.40
C ASP A 252 4.09 -1.70 1.04
N GLU A 253 3.62 -2.68 1.81
CA GLU A 253 2.30 -3.30 1.69
C GLU A 253 1.53 -2.98 2.97
N PHE A 254 0.88 -1.83 2.99
CA PHE A 254 0.27 -1.30 4.21
C PHE A 254 -1.18 -0.92 4.00
N SER A 255 -2.05 -1.34 4.92
CA SER A 255 -3.50 -1.08 4.85
C SER A 255 -4.09 -1.40 3.47
N GLY A 256 -3.83 -2.62 2.95
CA GLY A 256 -4.24 -3.13 1.62
C GLY A 256 -3.67 -2.36 0.42
N GLN A 257 -2.69 -1.52 0.70
CA GLN A 257 -1.89 -0.69 -0.17
C GLN A 257 -0.56 -1.21 -0.70
N THR A 258 -0.32 -1.42 -1.98
CA THR A 258 1.01 -1.17 -2.51
C THR A 258 1.26 0.34 -2.47
N GLN A 259 2.23 0.79 -1.67
CA GLN A 259 2.54 2.21 -1.53
C GLN A 259 4.05 2.49 -1.49
N LEU A 260 4.43 3.73 -1.81
CA LEU A 260 5.78 4.23 -1.56
C LEU A 260 5.86 4.95 -0.22
N THR A 261 6.83 4.56 0.60
CA THR A 261 7.13 5.12 1.92
C THR A 261 8.46 5.88 1.90
N PHE A 262 8.58 6.87 2.78
CA PHE A 262 9.69 7.83 2.81
C PHE A 262 10.03 8.37 1.40
N PRO A 263 9.02 8.86 0.66
CA PRO A 263 9.20 9.13 -0.75
C PRO A 263 9.97 10.43 -0.97
N SER A 264 10.60 10.50 -2.12
CA SER A 264 11.05 11.73 -2.76
C SER A 264 10.44 11.76 -4.16
N PHE A 265 9.87 12.88 -4.56
CA PHE A 265 9.19 13.04 -5.83
C PHE A 265 9.53 14.39 -6.44
N GLU A 266 9.55 14.44 -7.77
CA GLU A 266 9.78 15.66 -8.52
C GLU A 266 8.57 15.93 -9.43
N PRO A 267 7.99 17.14 -9.39
CA PRO A 267 6.88 17.49 -10.26
C PRO A 267 7.40 17.81 -11.67
N VAL A 268 6.50 17.83 -12.65
CA VAL A 268 6.80 18.40 -13.97
C VAL A 268 6.71 19.92 -13.86
N TRP A 269 7.82 20.62 -14.02
CA TRP A 269 7.88 22.07 -13.99
C TRP A 269 7.47 22.70 -15.33
N VAL A 270 6.78 23.83 -15.28
CA VAL A 270 6.44 24.63 -16.47
C VAL A 270 7.74 25.04 -17.17
N ASP A 271 7.80 24.84 -18.49
CA ASP A 271 8.98 25.07 -19.32
C ASP A 271 10.26 24.32 -18.89
N GLY A 272 10.14 23.32 -18.01
CA GLY A 272 11.27 22.59 -17.45
C GLY A 272 12.15 23.40 -16.49
N VAL A 273 11.68 24.57 -16.03
CA VAL A 273 12.42 25.43 -15.12
C VAL A 273 12.18 24.97 -13.69
N LYS A 274 13.18 24.34 -13.07
CA LYS A 274 13.08 23.88 -11.69
C LYS A 274 12.62 25.02 -10.76
N ASP A 275 11.71 24.70 -9.84
CA ASP A 275 11.12 25.62 -8.87
C ASP A 275 10.21 26.71 -9.48
N SER A 276 9.77 26.55 -10.74
CA SER A 276 8.70 27.36 -11.33
C SER A 276 7.29 26.89 -10.89
N ASP A 277 6.26 27.35 -11.60
CA ASP A 277 4.96 26.69 -11.52
C ASP A 277 5.06 25.22 -11.97
N VAL A 278 4.15 24.39 -11.48
CA VAL A 278 4.04 22.96 -11.83
C VAL A 278 2.98 22.85 -12.90
N VAL A 279 3.24 21.99 -13.87
CA VAL A 279 2.26 21.63 -14.89
C VAL A 279 1.13 20.86 -14.23
N SER A 280 -0.09 21.40 -14.32
CA SER A 280 -1.30 20.74 -13.83
C SER A 280 -2.28 20.52 -14.97
N LEU A 281 -2.98 19.38 -14.95
CA LEU A 281 -4.01 19.05 -15.92
C LEU A 281 -5.35 19.70 -15.57
N SER A 282 -6.11 20.05 -16.61
CA SER A 282 -7.51 20.45 -16.45
C SER A 282 -8.40 19.26 -16.09
N GLU A 283 -9.57 19.50 -15.51
CA GLU A 283 -10.53 18.45 -15.15
C GLU A 283 -10.92 17.57 -16.35
N SER A 284 -10.97 18.12 -17.57
CA SER A 284 -11.27 17.36 -18.79
C SER A 284 -10.15 16.40 -19.23
N GLU A 285 -8.92 16.65 -18.78
CA GLU A 285 -7.74 15.83 -19.06
C GLU A 285 -7.46 14.81 -17.95
N MET A 286 -8.09 14.96 -16.79
CA MET A 286 -8.02 14.00 -15.69
C MET A 286 -8.60 12.64 -16.08
N PRO A 287 -8.08 11.53 -15.52
CA PRO A 287 -8.65 10.23 -15.79
C PRO A 287 -10.09 10.20 -15.27
N LYS A 288 -11.00 9.66 -16.07
CA LYS A 288 -12.39 9.47 -15.61
C LYS A 288 -12.41 8.37 -14.54
N PRO A 289 -13.23 8.52 -13.49
CA PRO A 289 -13.43 7.46 -12.52
C PRO A 289 -13.81 6.14 -13.19
N ILE A 290 -13.22 5.04 -12.72
CA ILE A 290 -13.52 3.69 -13.21
C ILE A 290 -14.74 3.18 -12.47
N GLU A 291 -15.80 2.81 -13.21
CA GLU A 291 -16.97 2.20 -12.61
C GLU A 291 -16.63 0.81 -12.05
N LEU A 292 -16.73 0.67 -10.73
CA LEU A 292 -16.63 -0.60 -10.04
C LEU A 292 -17.93 -1.36 -10.22
N THR A 293 -17.97 -2.15 -11.29
CA THR A 293 -19.07 -3.07 -11.52
C THR A 293 -19.03 -4.22 -10.51
N PRO A 294 -20.16 -4.92 -10.33
CA PRO A 294 -20.17 -6.14 -9.56
C PRO A 294 -19.22 -7.25 -10.03
N ASP A 295 -18.85 -7.29 -11.31
CA ASP A 295 -17.85 -8.30 -11.74
C ASP A 295 -16.46 -7.99 -11.20
N PHE A 296 -16.13 -6.71 -11.00
CA PHE A 296 -14.85 -6.32 -10.43
C PHE A 296 -14.81 -6.58 -8.93
N ILE A 297 -15.81 -6.11 -8.19
CA ILE A 297 -15.78 -6.12 -6.72
C ILE A 297 -15.68 -7.55 -6.15
N TRP A 298 -16.21 -8.55 -6.85
CA TRP A 298 -16.16 -9.96 -6.44
C TRP A 298 -14.88 -10.68 -6.86
N SER A 299 -14.07 -10.06 -7.73
CA SER A 299 -12.78 -10.60 -8.15
C SER A 299 -11.67 -9.82 -7.47
N ARG A 300 -11.08 -10.41 -6.44
CA ARG A 300 -9.93 -9.81 -5.75
C ARG A 300 -8.78 -9.47 -6.71
N ALA A 301 -8.46 -10.37 -7.63
CA ALA A 301 -7.43 -10.12 -8.65
C ALA A 301 -7.79 -8.98 -9.62
N SER A 302 -9.09 -8.69 -9.81
CA SER A 302 -9.53 -7.52 -10.56
C SER A 302 -9.42 -6.25 -9.73
N MET A 303 -9.85 -6.28 -8.47
CA MET A 303 -9.78 -5.13 -7.57
C MET A 303 -8.36 -4.68 -7.26
N GLU A 304 -7.41 -5.62 -7.16
CA GLU A 304 -5.98 -5.33 -6.99
C GLU A 304 -5.45 -4.39 -8.08
N LYS A 305 -5.98 -4.47 -9.30
CA LYS A 305 -5.55 -3.60 -10.41
C LYS A 305 -6.02 -2.15 -10.25
N PHE A 306 -7.12 -1.96 -9.52
CA PHE A 306 -7.71 -0.65 -9.25
C PHE A 306 -7.23 -0.05 -7.93
N GLU A 307 -6.27 -0.69 -7.26
CA GLU A 307 -5.69 -0.18 -6.04
C GLU A 307 -5.13 1.24 -6.26
N ALA A 308 -5.42 2.16 -5.34
CA ALA A 308 -5.16 3.60 -5.44
C ALA A 308 -5.87 4.34 -6.61
N ALA A 309 -6.61 3.65 -7.48
CA ALA A 309 -7.23 4.25 -8.65
C ALA A 309 -8.43 5.13 -8.30
N LEU A 310 -8.67 6.14 -9.14
CA LEU A 310 -9.90 6.90 -9.09
C LEU A 310 -11.06 6.04 -9.63
N VAL A 311 -11.99 5.71 -8.75
CA VAL A 311 -13.11 4.81 -9.01
C VAL A 311 -14.45 5.52 -8.78
N GLU A 312 -15.50 4.96 -9.37
CA GLU A 312 -16.88 5.29 -9.06
C GLU A 312 -17.72 4.04 -8.80
N VAL A 313 -18.68 4.14 -7.88
CA VAL A 313 -19.73 3.15 -7.67
C VAL A 313 -21.06 3.81 -7.97
N LYS A 314 -21.91 3.10 -8.73
CA LYS A 314 -23.28 3.53 -9.04
C LYS A 314 -24.29 2.70 -8.26
N ASP A 315 -25.46 3.30 -8.04
CA ASP A 315 -26.61 2.66 -7.38
C ASP A 315 -26.26 2.05 -6.00
N ALA A 316 -25.37 2.69 -5.26
CA ALA A 316 -24.95 2.23 -3.95
C ALA A 316 -25.97 2.61 -2.87
N LEU A 317 -26.22 1.66 -1.97
CA LEU A 317 -27.11 1.84 -0.83
C LEU A 317 -26.31 2.05 0.45
N PRO A 318 -26.45 3.18 1.16
CA PRO A 318 -25.81 3.34 2.45
C PRO A 318 -26.33 2.28 3.43
N ILE A 319 -25.41 1.57 4.08
CA ILE A 319 -25.74 0.71 5.20
C ILE A 319 -25.68 1.57 6.47
N PRO A 320 -26.77 1.64 7.26
CA PRO A 320 -26.76 2.37 8.51
C PRO A 320 -25.69 1.80 9.44
N VAL A 321 -24.74 2.65 9.85
CA VAL A 321 -23.83 2.39 10.97
C VAL A 321 -24.28 3.16 12.18
N LEU A 322 -24.01 2.64 13.37
CA LEU A 322 -24.19 3.44 14.57
C LEU A 322 -23.08 4.48 14.62
N THR A 323 -23.42 5.74 14.90
CA THR A 323 -22.42 6.79 15.09
C THR A 323 -21.49 6.53 16.28
N GLU A 324 -21.85 5.59 17.15
CA GLU A 324 -21.02 5.13 18.27
C GLU A 324 -20.10 3.95 17.93
N GLN A 325 -20.17 3.39 16.71
CA GLN A 325 -19.24 2.35 16.28
C GLN A 325 -17.84 2.93 16.10
N GLU A 326 -16.83 2.18 16.55
CA GLU A 326 -15.43 2.60 16.52
C GLU A 326 -14.98 2.99 15.10
N GLY A 327 -15.39 2.24 14.08
CA GLY A 327 -15.09 2.57 12.67
C GLY A 327 -15.60 3.96 12.23
N TRP A 328 -16.80 4.35 12.66
CA TRP A 328 -17.34 5.68 12.38
C TRP A 328 -16.67 6.76 13.25
N LEU A 329 -16.54 6.51 14.56
CA LEU A 329 -15.96 7.48 15.50
C LEU A 329 -14.49 7.79 15.16
N GLN A 330 -13.72 6.77 14.80
CA GLN A 330 -12.29 6.87 14.57
C GLN A 330 -11.95 7.29 13.15
N TYR A 331 -12.68 6.77 12.16
CA TYR A 331 -12.31 6.92 10.74
C TYR A 331 -13.40 7.53 9.85
N ARG A 332 -14.58 7.86 10.40
CA ARG A 332 -15.75 8.31 9.61
C ARG A 332 -16.04 7.37 8.45
N GLN A 333 -15.92 6.07 8.70
CA GLN A 333 -16.17 5.01 7.73
C GLN A 333 -17.64 4.60 7.74
N TRP A 334 -18.24 4.43 6.56
CA TRP A 334 -19.55 3.79 6.45
C TRP A 334 -19.60 2.80 5.28
N PRO A 335 -20.33 1.67 5.39
CA PRO A 335 -20.47 0.72 4.32
C PRO A 335 -21.53 1.17 3.31
N LEU A 336 -21.30 0.81 2.06
CA LEU A 336 -22.25 0.82 0.97
C LEU A 336 -22.54 -0.61 0.56
N LEU A 337 -23.82 -0.96 0.40
CA LEU A 337 -24.24 -2.19 -0.24
C LEU A 337 -24.43 -1.93 -1.74
N ILE A 338 -23.83 -2.81 -2.55
CA ILE A 338 -23.99 -2.85 -3.99
C ILE A 338 -24.71 -4.14 -4.32
N VAL A 339 -25.82 -4.03 -5.05
CA VAL A 339 -26.67 -5.16 -5.43
C VAL A 339 -26.55 -5.40 -6.92
N ARG A 340 -26.41 -6.66 -7.30
CA ARG A 340 -26.31 -7.13 -8.68
C ARG A 340 -27.44 -8.10 -8.98
N SER A 341 -28.02 -7.99 -10.17
CA SER A 341 -28.79 -9.07 -10.78
C SER A 341 -28.54 -9.08 -12.29
N ASN A 342 -28.71 -10.24 -12.93
CA ASN A 342 -28.69 -10.34 -14.40
C ASN A 342 -29.95 -9.72 -15.04
N ASN A 343 -30.95 -9.35 -14.23
CA ASN A 343 -32.19 -8.72 -14.64
C ASN A 343 -32.37 -7.39 -13.88
N GLU A 344 -32.49 -6.27 -14.60
CA GLU A 344 -32.62 -4.94 -13.98
C GLU A 344 -33.86 -4.81 -13.09
N ALA A 345 -34.97 -5.48 -13.45
CA ALA A 345 -36.17 -5.49 -12.63
C ALA A 345 -35.95 -6.23 -11.30
N ASP A 346 -35.17 -7.31 -11.31
CA ASP A 346 -34.86 -8.08 -10.10
C ASP A 346 -33.81 -7.33 -9.25
N LYS A 347 -32.83 -6.68 -9.88
CA LYS A 347 -31.91 -5.74 -9.21
C LYS A 347 -32.71 -4.67 -8.46
N GLN A 348 -33.66 -4.02 -9.12
CA GLN A 348 -34.50 -2.99 -8.51
C GLN A 348 -35.35 -3.54 -7.35
N LYS A 349 -35.95 -4.73 -7.51
CA LYS A 349 -36.67 -5.41 -6.41
C LYS A 349 -35.76 -5.66 -5.20
N CYS A 350 -34.54 -6.13 -5.42
CA CYS A 350 -33.58 -6.36 -4.34
C CYS A 350 -33.14 -5.07 -3.67
N ILE A 351 -32.92 -4.00 -4.44
CA ILE A 351 -32.64 -2.66 -3.89
C ILE A 351 -33.80 -2.18 -3.00
N ASP A 352 -35.05 -2.33 -3.46
CA ASP A 352 -36.23 -1.91 -2.71
C ASP A 352 -36.50 -2.79 -1.47
N PHE A 353 -36.15 -4.08 -1.55
CA PHE A 353 -36.13 -4.98 -0.41
C PHE A 353 -35.10 -4.56 0.63
N VAL A 354 -33.85 -4.30 0.22
CA VAL A 354 -32.79 -3.82 1.11
C VAL A 354 -33.21 -2.53 1.79
N ARG A 355 -33.72 -1.55 1.04
CA ARG A 355 -34.26 -0.31 1.61
C ARG A 355 -35.37 -0.57 2.61
N THR A 356 -36.22 -1.56 2.33
CA THR A 356 -37.30 -1.99 3.22
C THR A 356 -36.78 -2.65 4.50
N GLU A 357 -35.73 -3.45 4.43
CA GLU A 357 -35.16 -4.16 5.60
C GLU A 357 -34.24 -3.28 6.43
N LEU A 358 -33.44 -2.43 5.78
CA LEU A 358 -32.64 -1.38 6.42
C LEU A 358 -33.51 -0.21 6.92
N ARG A 359 -34.85 -0.33 6.78
CA ARG A 359 -35.84 0.75 6.80
C ARG A 359 -35.50 1.94 7.67
N VAL A 360 -35.15 2.97 6.92
CA VAL A 360 -35.32 4.37 7.28
C VAL A 360 -36.36 4.88 6.28
N HIS A 361 -37.62 4.84 6.68
CA HIS A 361 -38.75 5.26 5.88
C HIS A 361 -38.74 6.80 5.70
N PRO A 362 -39.12 7.35 4.52
CA PRO A 362 -39.13 8.79 4.26
C PRO A 362 -39.97 9.63 5.22
N ASP A 363 -41.07 9.07 5.66
CA ASP A 363 -41.93 9.60 6.70
C ASP A 363 -41.54 8.97 8.05
N PRO A 364 -41.00 9.76 9.02
CA PRO A 364 -40.61 9.27 10.34
C PRO A 364 -41.74 8.58 11.11
N SER A 365 -43.01 8.93 10.84
CA SER A 365 -44.19 8.35 11.49
C SER A 365 -44.64 7.01 10.90
N LYS A 366 -43.97 6.57 9.83
CA LYS A 366 -44.11 5.24 9.23
C LYS A 366 -42.89 4.35 9.50
N ASN A 367 -41.93 4.84 10.29
CA ASN A 367 -40.84 4.05 10.87
C ASN A 367 -41.34 3.17 12.02
N ASN A 368 -42.40 2.40 11.80
CA ASN A 368 -43.12 1.73 12.87
C ASN A 368 -42.48 0.37 13.25
N GLY A 369 -41.34 0.03 12.66
CA GLY A 369 -40.68 -1.25 12.86
C GLY A 369 -39.48 -1.49 11.94
N GLY A 370 -38.44 -0.67 12.02
CA GLY A 370 -37.17 -1.09 11.44
C GLY A 370 -36.67 -2.29 12.23
N VAL A 371 -36.77 -3.51 11.70
CA VAL A 371 -36.30 -4.73 12.40
C VAL A 371 -34.86 -4.53 12.88
N PHE A 372 -34.03 -3.80 12.12
CA PHE A 372 -32.70 -3.37 12.53
C PHE A 372 -32.73 -2.44 13.76
N ARG A 373 -33.41 -1.28 13.70
CA ARG A 373 -33.45 -0.31 14.81
C ARG A 373 -34.15 -0.86 16.05
N ALA A 374 -35.26 -1.57 15.90
CA ALA A 374 -35.93 -2.28 16.99
C ALA A 374 -35.06 -3.41 17.58
N CYS A 375 -34.23 -4.07 16.77
CA CYS A 375 -33.23 -5.02 17.25
C CYS A 375 -32.12 -4.30 18.02
N MET A 376 -31.58 -3.19 17.50
CA MET A 376 -30.53 -2.40 18.15
C MET A 376 -31.02 -1.74 19.45
N ASP A 377 -32.24 -1.19 19.47
CA ASP A 377 -32.86 -0.59 20.66
C ASP A 377 -33.15 -1.66 21.71
N LYS A 378 -33.66 -2.84 21.32
CA LYS A 378 -33.82 -3.97 22.24
C LYS A 378 -32.48 -4.45 22.80
N CYS A 379 -31.42 -4.45 22.00
CA CYS A 379 -30.07 -4.81 22.46
C CYS A 379 -29.51 -3.76 23.42
N ALA A 380 -29.66 -2.47 23.10
CA ALA A 380 -29.25 -1.37 23.97
C ALA A 380 -29.99 -1.40 25.31
N GLN A 381 -31.32 -1.64 25.28
CA GLN A 381 -32.15 -1.82 26.46
C GLN A 381 -31.75 -3.08 27.25
N ALA A 382 -31.46 -4.19 26.58
CA ALA A 382 -31.02 -5.43 27.24
C ALA A 382 -29.67 -5.26 27.95
N ARG A 383 -28.73 -4.49 27.38
CA ARG A 383 -27.45 -4.15 28.04
C ARG A 383 -27.63 -3.20 29.22
N GLN A 384 -28.40 -2.12 29.05
CA GLN A 384 -28.73 -1.21 30.16
C GLN A 384 -29.44 -1.95 31.32
N ALA A 385 -30.27 -2.94 31.01
CA ALA A 385 -30.94 -3.79 31.98
C ALA A 385 -30.02 -4.89 32.57
N ALA A 386 -28.84 -5.17 32.01
CA ALA A 386 -27.85 -6.07 32.60
C ALA A 386 -26.99 -5.33 33.64
N ASP A 387 -26.70 -4.04 33.41
CA ASP A 387 -26.04 -3.16 34.38
C ASP A 387 -26.93 -2.84 35.59
N ALA A 388 -28.25 -2.93 35.43
CA ALA A 388 -29.22 -2.88 36.51
C ALA A 388 -29.61 -4.29 36.96
N LYS A 389 -29.10 -4.76 38.11
CA LYS A 389 -29.42 -6.06 38.76
C LYS A 389 -30.78 -6.66 38.30
N CYS A 390 -30.74 -7.60 37.36
CA CYS A 390 -31.95 -8.27 36.89
C CYS A 390 -32.26 -9.57 37.68
N PRO A 391 -33.55 -9.92 37.88
CA PRO A 391 -33.97 -11.19 38.48
C PRO A 391 -33.65 -12.38 37.57
N ALA A 392 -33.40 -13.54 38.19
CA ALA A 392 -32.63 -14.67 37.64
C ALA A 392 -33.33 -15.59 36.61
N ASP A 393 -34.50 -15.25 36.07
CA ASP A 393 -35.40 -16.29 35.53
C ASP A 393 -35.59 -16.35 33.99
N GLU A 394 -34.71 -15.72 33.19
CA GLU A 394 -34.73 -15.87 31.71
C GLU A 394 -33.32 -16.21 31.16
N GLY A 395 -32.91 -17.48 31.32
CA GLY A 395 -31.49 -17.89 31.40
C GLY A 395 -30.71 -18.26 30.13
N GLU A 396 -31.30 -18.35 28.93
CA GLU A 396 -30.53 -18.78 27.73
C GLU A 396 -30.51 -17.75 26.59
N ALA A 397 -31.65 -17.19 26.20
CA ALA A 397 -31.69 -16.18 25.13
C ALA A 397 -31.07 -14.83 25.55
N ARG A 398 -30.98 -14.58 26.86
CA ARG A 398 -30.48 -13.31 27.41
C ARG A 398 -28.96 -13.29 27.57
N THR A 399 -28.38 -14.42 27.98
CA THR A 399 -26.92 -14.62 28.11
C THR A 399 -26.22 -14.49 26.77
N ALA A 400 -26.82 -15.01 25.68
CA ALA A 400 -26.33 -14.85 24.32
C ALA A 400 -26.36 -13.39 23.80
N CYS A 401 -27.20 -12.52 24.35
CA CYS A 401 -27.24 -11.08 24.02
C CYS A 401 -26.19 -10.24 24.76
N ILE A 402 -25.85 -10.63 26.00
CA ILE A 402 -25.04 -9.82 26.90
C ILE A 402 -23.54 -10.04 26.66
N ASP A 403 -23.13 -11.27 26.35
CA ASP A 403 -21.70 -11.62 26.21
C ASP A 403 -21.10 -11.24 24.85
N LYS A 404 -21.94 -10.97 23.85
CA LYS A 404 -21.49 -10.62 22.50
C LYS A 404 -21.18 -9.13 22.36
N ASN A 405 -20.04 -8.80 21.75
CA ASN A 405 -19.68 -7.39 21.51
C ASN A 405 -20.62 -6.76 20.45
N ARG A 406 -20.76 -5.43 20.41
CA ARG A 406 -21.72 -4.74 19.50
C ARG A 406 -21.49 -5.11 18.02
N ASP A 407 -20.25 -5.43 17.65
CA ASP A 407 -19.87 -5.80 16.27
C ASP A 407 -20.34 -7.21 15.88
N GLU A 408 -20.41 -8.16 16.82
CA GLU A 408 -20.93 -9.51 16.58
C GLU A 408 -22.45 -9.49 16.29
N TRP A 409 -23.16 -8.52 16.86
CA TRP A 409 -24.59 -8.30 16.59
C TRP A 409 -24.85 -7.69 15.21
N PHE A 410 -23.96 -6.80 14.77
CA PHE A 410 -23.98 -6.28 13.41
C PHE A 410 -23.84 -7.45 12.44
N SER A 411 -22.83 -8.31 12.63
CA SER A 411 -22.66 -9.55 11.86
C SER A 411 -23.95 -10.38 11.83
N CYS A 412 -24.55 -10.71 12.99
CA CYS A 412 -25.77 -11.52 13.07
C CYS A 412 -26.97 -11.02 12.22
N PHE A 413 -27.21 -9.71 12.12
CA PHE A 413 -28.33 -9.17 11.31
C PHE A 413 -28.13 -9.43 9.81
N TYR A 414 -26.89 -9.32 9.36
CA TYR A 414 -26.54 -9.41 7.95
C TYR A 414 -26.29 -10.86 7.51
N THR A 415 -25.60 -11.64 8.35
CA THR A 415 -25.15 -13.01 8.05
C THR A 415 -26.17 -14.09 8.40
N GLY A 416 -27.13 -13.80 9.28
CA GLY A 416 -28.14 -14.79 9.68
C GLY A 416 -27.60 -15.90 10.58
N ASP A 417 -26.52 -15.65 11.32
CA ASP A 417 -26.01 -16.59 12.32
C ASP A 417 -27.11 -16.92 13.36
N ASN A 418 -27.49 -18.19 13.42
CA ASN A 418 -28.60 -18.72 14.23
C ASN A 418 -28.38 -18.50 15.74
N ALA A 419 -27.14 -18.24 16.16
CA ALA A 419 -26.81 -18.00 17.57
C ALA A 419 -27.51 -16.77 18.17
N CYS A 420 -27.91 -15.79 17.36
CA CYS A 420 -28.52 -14.55 17.85
C CYS A 420 -30.07 -14.55 17.80
N ARG A 421 -30.72 -15.52 17.13
CA ARG A 421 -32.17 -15.49 16.90
C ARG A 421 -32.77 -16.89 16.96
N GLY A 422 -33.60 -17.15 17.98
CA GLY A 422 -34.22 -18.45 18.23
C GLY A 422 -35.25 -18.97 17.22
N ARG A 423 -35.22 -18.60 15.93
CA ARG A 423 -35.97 -19.23 14.81
C ARG A 423 -35.64 -18.60 13.45
N ARG A 424 -35.38 -19.47 12.45
CA ARG A 424 -35.41 -19.32 10.97
C ARG A 424 -35.65 -17.91 10.41
N ASN A 425 -34.68 -17.02 10.55
CA ASN A 425 -34.65 -15.80 9.74
C ASN A 425 -33.32 -15.79 9.01
N ASP A 426 -33.39 -16.14 7.73
CA ASP A 426 -32.28 -15.99 6.80
C ASP A 426 -31.77 -14.52 6.87
N GLY A 427 -30.47 -14.32 7.03
CA GLY A 427 -29.87 -12.98 7.13
C GLY A 427 -30.24 -12.09 5.94
N LEU A 428 -30.05 -10.76 6.06
CA LEU A 428 -30.34 -9.84 4.95
C LEU A 428 -29.71 -10.32 3.63
N PHE A 429 -28.45 -10.75 3.68
CA PHE A 429 -27.69 -11.19 2.52
C PHE A 429 -28.25 -12.45 1.87
N LYS A 430 -28.57 -13.46 2.67
CA LYS A 430 -29.20 -14.69 2.19
C LYS A 430 -30.55 -14.41 1.53
N ARG A 431 -31.34 -13.49 2.08
CA ARG A 431 -32.62 -13.10 1.46
C ARG A 431 -32.44 -12.36 0.14
N ILE A 432 -31.38 -11.55 -0.02
CA ILE A 432 -31.02 -10.96 -1.32
C ILE A 432 -30.66 -12.06 -2.33
N GLU A 433 -29.91 -13.07 -1.90
CA GLU A 433 -29.53 -14.22 -2.74
C GLU A 433 -30.73 -15.07 -3.16
N ASP A 434 -31.66 -15.34 -2.23
CA ASP A 434 -32.89 -16.08 -2.51
C ASP A 434 -33.80 -15.34 -3.51
N MET A 435 -33.64 -14.01 -3.64
CA MET A 435 -34.30 -13.18 -4.67
C MET A 435 -33.58 -13.21 -6.03
N GLY A 436 -32.51 -13.99 -6.19
CA GLY A 436 -31.73 -14.10 -7.43
C GLY A 436 -30.75 -12.94 -7.64
N CYS A 437 -30.38 -12.24 -6.57
CA CYS A 437 -29.40 -11.15 -6.60
C CYS A 437 -28.09 -11.57 -5.92
N SER A 438 -26.98 -10.96 -6.29
CA SER A 438 -25.73 -11.00 -5.52
C SER A 438 -25.50 -9.64 -4.88
N HIS A 439 -24.72 -9.60 -3.80
CA HIS A 439 -24.39 -8.37 -3.10
C HIS A 439 -22.90 -8.27 -2.76
N ALA A 440 -22.40 -7.05 -2.65
CA ALA A 440 -21.08 -6.75 -2.13
C ALA A 440 -21.13 -5.51 -1.24
N ILE A 441 -20.18 -5.41 -0.32
CA ILE A 441 -20.04 -4.25 0.56
C ILE A 441 -18.76 -3.51 0.21
N VAL A 442 -18.88 -2.21 -0.03
CA VAL A 442 -17.74 -1.29 -0.21
C VAL A 442 -17.81 -0.24 0.87
N MET A 443 -16.76 -0.11 1.66
CA MET A 443 -16.63 0.95 2.65
C MET A 443 -16.33 2.28 1.95
N VAL A 444 -16.79 3.37 2.56
CA VAL A 444 -16.48 4.72 2.13
C VAL A 444 -15.87 5.46 3.31
N ILE A 445 -14.74 6.11 3.07
CA ILE A 445 -14.16 7.07 4.00
C ILE A 445 -14.48 8.46 3.47
N SER A 446 -15.21 9.23 4.28
CA SER A 446 -15.16 10.69 4.16
C SER A 446 -13.77 11.13 4.58
N SER A 447 -12.99 11.67 3.65
CA SER A 447 -11.83 12.46 4.06
C SER A 447 -12.32 13.65 4.91
N ALA A 448 -11.45 14.23 5.74
CA ALA A 448 -11.82 15.34 6.63
C ALA A 448 -12.47 16.56 5.92
N THR A 449 -12.50 16.58 4.58
CA THR A 449 -13.12 17.59 3.71
C THR A 449 -14.60 17.34 3.38
N VAL A 450 -15.20 16.19 3.75
CA VAL A 450 -16.67 16.00 3.72
C VAL A 450 -17.25 15.86 5.16
N PRO A 451 -16.99 16.82 6.07
CA PRO A 451 -17.41 16.73 7.47
C PRO A 451 -18.93 16.89 7.67
N ALA A 452 -19.65 17.32 6.63
CA ALA A 452 -21.08 17.63 6.71
C ALA A 452 -22.00 16.48 6.28
N TYR A 453 -21.47 15.39 5.71
CA TYR A 453 -22.31 14.26 5.29
C TYR A 453 -22.44 13.25 6.43
N ASP A 454 -23.59 13.26 7.10
CA ASP A 454 -23.97 12.24 8.08
C ASP A 454 -24.80 11.14 7.39
N PRO A 455 -24.22 10.01 6.96
CA PRO A 455 -24.95 8.89 6.35
C PRO A 455 -25.97 8.29 7.30
N THR A 456 -25.90 8.58 8.60
CA THR A 456 -26.83 8.11 9.62
C THR A 456 -28.01 9.06 9.83
N SER A 457 -27.97 10.25 9.20
CA SER A 457 -29.09 11.17 9.30
C SER A 457 -30.34 10.57 8.62
N PRO A 458 -31.54 10.74 9.20
CA PRO A 458 -32.77 10.24 8.59
C PRO A 458 -32.99 10.75 7.16
N GLU A 459 -32.50 11.94 6.84
CA GLU A 459 -32.56 12.53 5.50
C GLU A 459 -31.68 11.78 4.50
N HIS A 460 -30.44 11.45 4.89
CA HIS A 460 -29.48 10.77 4.01
C HIS A 460 -29.75 9.28 3.82
N LEU A 461 -30.38 8.63 4.79
CA LEU A 461 -30.73 7.21 4.69
C LEU A 461 -31.85 6.93 3.66
N LYS A 462 -32.57 7.96 3.22
CA LYS A 462 -33.54 7.86 2.10
C LYS A 462 -32.87 7.92 0.75
N ASN A 463 -31.65 8.43 0.70
CA ASN A 463 -30.95 8.74 -0.52
C ASN A 463 -30.24 7.49 -1.04
N THR A 464 -30.43 7.19 -2.33
CA THR A 464 -29.44 6.40 -3.05
C THR A 464 -28.31 7.32 -3.45
N PHE A 465 -27.08 6.86 -3.25
CA PHE A 465 -26.01 7.45 -4.02
C PHE A 465 -26.16 6.92 -5.44
N SER A 466 -26.64 7.79 -6.34
CA SER A 466 -26.48 7.53 -7.77
C SER A 466 -25.01 7.39 -8.14
N LEU A 467 -24.13 8.03 -7.36
CA LEU A 467 -22.71 8.05 -7.62
C LEU A 467 -21.92 8.29 -6.34
N VAL A 468 -20.92 7.46 -6.11
CA VAL A 468 -19.83 7.70 -5.15
C VAL A 468 -18.51 7.63 -5.90
N ARG A 469 -17.70 8.67 -5.80
CA ARG A 469 -16.38 8.78 -6.46
C ARG A 469 -15.28 8.94 -5.43
N GLY A 470 -14.12 8.36 -5.71
CA GLY A 470 -12.96 8.51 -4.84
C GLY A 470 -11.80 7.61 -5.23
N ASN A 471 -10.73 7.67 -4.48
CA ASN A 471 -9.59 6.76 -4.66
C ASN A 471 -9.85 5.46 -3.91
N LEU A 472 -9.68 4.32 -4.59
CA LEU A 472 -9.84 3.01 -4.00
C LEU A 472 -8.65 2.68 -3.12
N GLN A 473 -8.91 2.21 -1.91
CA GLN A 473 -7.95 1.63 -1.00
C GLN A 473 -8.49 0.25 -0.61
N GLU A 474 -7.76 -0.84 -0.86
CA GLU A 474 -8.13 -2.12 -0.23
C GLU A 474 -7.85 -1.96 1.28
N VAL A 475 -8.74 -2.41 2.15
CA VAL A 475 -8.49 -2.44 3.59
C VAL A 475 -8.62 -3.88 4.05
N ARG A 476 -7.52 -4.40 4.59
CA ARG A 476 -7.54 -5.63 5.40
C ARG A 476 -8.15 -5.30 6.76
N ALA A 477 -9.45 -5.00 6.78
CA ALA A 477 -10.13 -4.59 7.98
C ALA A 477 -10.34 -5.82 8.88
N THR A 478 -9.60 -5.89 9.97
CA THR A 478 -9.87 -6.81 11.09
C THR A 478 -11.30 -6.63 11.64
N ALA A 479 -11.86 -5.42 11.57
CA ALA A 479 -13.26 -5.17 11.93
C ALA A 479 -14.25 -5.88 10.98
N PHE A 480 -13.86 -6.13 9.72
CA PHE A 480 -14.65 -6.93 8.79
C PHE A 480 -14.42 -8.42 8.98
N ALA A 481 -13.25 -8.84 9.46
CA ALA A 481 -12.97 -10.24 9.80
C ALA A 481 -14.03 -10.81 10.76
N ALA A 482 -14.48 -10.05 11.77
CA ALA A 482 -15.57 -10.47 12.64
C ALA A 482 -16.95 -10.60 11.93
N ILE A 483 -17.17 -9.90 10.83
CA ILE A 483 -18.38 -9.98 10.00
C ILE A 483 -18.26 -11.13 8.97
N SER A 484 -17.06 -11.43 8.46
CA SER A 484 -16.82 -12.37 7.36
C SER A 484 -16.33 -13.76 7.78
N GLU A 485 -15.72 -13.92 8.96
CA GLU A 485 -15.11 -15.18 9.44
C GLU A 485 -16.10 -16.36 9.54
N GLY A 486 -17.41 -16.09 9.56
CA GLY A 486 -18.46 -17.12 9.62
C GLY A 486 -18.93 -17.70 8.28
N HIS A 487 -18.75 -17.00 7.15
CA HIS A 487 -19.42 -17.37 5.88
C HIS A 487 -18.53 -17.51 4.66
N TYR A 488 -17.28 -17.05 4.73
CA TYR A 488 -16.38 -17.05 3.59
C TYR A 488 -15.01 -17.59 3.99
N PRO A 489 -14.91 -18.90 4.25
CA PRO A 489 -13.64 -19.55 4.64
C PRO A 489 -12.59 -19.55 3.52
N ASP A 490 -13.01 -19.28 2.27
CA ASP A 490 -12.15 -19.32 1.09
C ASP A 490 -11.81 -17.90 0.59
N GLU A 491 -10.55 -17.49 0.82
CA GLU A 491 -9.68 -16.44 0.20
C GLU A 491 -10.23 -15.06 -0.27
N ILE A 492 -11.54 -14.82 -0.39
CA ILE A 492 -12.11 -13.70 -1.15
C ILE A 492 -12.82 -12.63 -0.28
N SER A 493 -13.17 -12.88 0.99
CA SER A 493 -14.07 -11.96 1.74
C SER A 493 -13.44 -11.12 2.84
N ASN A 494 -12.20 -11.36 3.23
CA ASN A 494 -11.60 -10.67 4.39
C ASN A 494 -11.04 -9.29 4.04
N ASN A 495 -11.23 -8.84 2.80
CA ASN A 495 -10.79 -7.54 2.34
C ASN A 495 -12.02 -6.66 2.09
N GLY A 496 -12.19 -5.64 2.92
CA GLY A 496 -13.15 -4.58 2.66
C GLY A 496 -12.47 -3.52 1.81
N TYR A 497 -13.07 -3.11 0.70
CA TYR A 497 -12.53 -1.98 -0.07
C TYR A 497 -13.06 -0.68 0.51
N VAL A 498 -12.21 0.32 0.62
CA VAL A 498 -12.56 1.69 0.98
C VAL A 498 -12.47 2.59 -0.24
N ILE A 499 -13.47 3.44 -0.45
CA ILE A 499 -13.39 4.57 -1.37
C ILE A 499 -13.15 5.84 -0.57
N ILE A 500 -12.04 6.53 -0.82
CA ILE A 500 -11.72 7.82 -0.22
C ILE A 500 -12.31 8.93 -1.08
N VAL A 501 -13.39 9.52 -0.57
CA VAL A 501 -14.11 10.62 -1.24
C VAL A 501 -13.34 11.92 -1.07
N ARG A 502 -13.12 12.66 -2.16
CA ARG A 502 -12.26 13.86 -2.17
C ARG A 502 -13.03 15.12 -1.79
N ASN A 503 -14.29 15.23 -2.23
CA ASN A 503 -15.13 16.41 -2.01
C ASN A 503 -16.64 16.03 -2.01
N PRO A 504 -17.54 16.94 -1.58
CA PRO A 504 -18.97 16.67 -1.58
C PRO A 504 -19.58 16.38 -2.95
N ALA A 505 -19.05 16.93 -4.05
CA ALA A 505 -19.56 16.69 -5.40
C ALA A 505 -19.26 15.27 -5.92
N ASP A 506 -18.29 14.58 -5.30
CA ASP A 506 -18.03 13.17 -5.53
C ASP A 506 -19.11 12.25 -4.89
N LEU A 507 -20.08 12.81 -4.15
CA LEU A 507 -21.27 12.13 -3.64
C LEU A 507 -22.53 12.68 -4.32
N VAL A 508 -23.01 12.02 -5.37
CA VAL A 508 -24.26 12.42 -6.03
C VAL A 508 -25.41 11.60 -5.46
N VAL A 509 -26.26 12.29 -4.71
CA VAL A 509 -27.52 11.77 -4.19
C VAL A 509 -28.59 11.82 -5.28
N LYS A 510 -29.23 10.69 -5.54
CA LYS A 510 -30.49 10.62 -6.28
C LYS A 510 -31.62 10.73 -5.25
N GLN A 511 -32.30 11.87 -5.26
CA GLN A 511 -33.51 12.11 -4.46
C GLN A 511 -34.67 11.24 -4.93
#